data_AF-A0A9X0B737-F1
#
_entry.id   AF-A0A9X0B737-F1
#
_cell.length_a   1.000
_cell.length_b   1.000
_cell.length_c   1.000
_cell.angle_alpha   90.00
_cell.angle_beta   90.00
_cell.angle_gamma   90.00
#
_symmetry.space_group_name_H-M   'P 1'
#
loop_
_entity.id
_entity.type
_entity.pdbx_description
1 polymer ?
#
loop_
_entity_poly.entity_id
_entity_poly.type
_entity_poly.pdbx_seq_one_letter_code
_entity_poly.pdbx_strand_id
1 'polypeptide(L)'
;MALNRETTERIQVTRRGGKIALEEAVGSPVFAAHQNYPPRPAIKGLGGLPFNPQFLADVEERLDNVDLRLKSMDQCGIQYAILSLTSPGIEGVSDASTAIRFARETNDDMYHKYVKPHPLRFGFFACVAMHDPKEAAKELERAVTQLGAREP
;
A
#
# COMPACT_ATOMS: atom_id res chain seq x y z
N MET A 1 -20.58 2.71 14.30
CA MET A 1 -20.09 3.46 15.47
C MET A 1 -18.70 4.03 15.18
N ALA A 2 -18.60 5.24 14.59
CA ALA A 2 -17.37 5.87 14.01
C ALA A 2 -16.11 5.49 14.79
N LEU A 3 -14.96 5.21 14.14
CA LEU A 3 -13.75 4.84 14.86
C LEU A 3 -13.54 6.07 15.71
N ASN A 4 -13.69 5.92 17.03
CA ASN A 4 -13.77 7.09 17.89
C ASN A 4 -12.36 7.69 17.88
N ARG A 5 -12.15 8.67 17.00
CA ARG A 5 -10.89 9.38 16.82
C ARG A 5 -10.77 10.51 17.87
N GLU A 6 -11.78 10.67 18.73
CA GLU A 6 -11.68 11.53 19.91
C GLU A 6 -10.81 10.82 20.94
N THR A 7 -9.63 11.40 21.16
CA THR A 7 -8.76 10.96 22.23
C THR A 7 -9.40 11.35 23.55
N THR A 8 -9.82 10.37 24.35
CA THR A 8 -10.42 10.61 25.68
C THR A 8 -9.40 11.21 26.65
N GLU A 9 -8.12 11.01 26.37
CA GLU A 9 -7.00 11.55 27.14
C GLU A 9 -5.85 11.95 26.21
N ARG A 10 -5.16 13.06 26.49
CA ARG A 10 -3.96 13.46 25.75
C ARG A 10 -2.75 13.31 26.65
N ILE A 11 -1.92 12.31 26.36
CA ILE A 11 -0.60 12.19 26.98
C ILE A 11 0.35 13.15 26.24
N GLN A 12 0.90 14.13 26.97
CA GLN A 12 1.95 14.99 26.46
C GLN A 12 3.24 14.18 26.35
N VAL A 13 3.57 13.76 25.13
CA VAL A 13 4.84 13.09 24.80
C VAL A 13 5.63 13.98 23.87
N THR A 14 6.91 14.20 24.17
CA THR A 14 7.86 14.83 23.24
C THR A 14 8.03 13.92 22.03
N ARG A 15 7.34 14.20 20.93
CA ARG A 15 7.44 13.40 19.71
C ARG A 15 8.77 13.67 19.03
N ARG A 16 9.56 12.61 18.82
CA ARG A 16 10.76 12.69 17.98
C ARG A 16 10.34 12.88 16.52
N GLY A 17 10.90 13.88 15.85
CA GLY A 17 10.81 14.05 14.40
C GLY A 17 11.69 13.04 13.65
N GLY A 18 11.66 13.09 12.33
CA GLY A 18 12.57 12.31 11.48
C GLY A 18 12.27 10.82 11.39
N LYS A 19 11.07 10.37 11.75
CA LYS A 19 10.72 8.95 11.65
C LYS A 19 10.59 8.52 10.19
N ILE A 20 10.99 7.28 9.92
CA ILE A 20 10.77 6.59 8.65
C ILE A 20 9.82 5.44 8.90
N ALA A 21 8.71 5.40 8.16
CA ALA A 21 7.76 4.29 8.19
C ALA A 21 7.97 3.40 6.97
N LEU A 22 7.83 2.07 7.13
CA LEU A 22 8.25 1.10 6.11
C LEU A 22 7.20 0.04 5.74
N GLU A 23 6.04 0.03 6.37
CA GLU A 23 4.94 -0.90 6.06
C GLU A 23 3.65 -0.11 5.79
N GLU A 24 3.73 0.79 4.81
CA GLU A 24 2.67 1.76 4.54
C GLU A 24 1.88 1.36 3.30
N ALA A 25 0.80 0.62 3.52
CA ALA A 25 -0.02 0.06 2.45
C ALA A 25 -0.72 1.14 1.60
N VAL A 26 -0.80 0.91 0.29
CA VAL A 26 -1.59 1.67 -0.70
C VAL A 26 -2.36 0.73 -1.63
N GLY A 27 -3.39 1.24 -2.30
CA GLY A 27 -4.14 0.52 -3.33
C GLY A 27 -3.52 0.69 -4.71
N SER A 28 -4.19 0.12 -5.72
CA SER A 28 -3.82 0.26 -7.14
C SER A 28 -5.09 0.24 -8.02
N PRO A 29 -5.21 1.08 -9.06
CA PRO A 29 -6.33 1.07 -9.99
C PRO A 29 -6.58 -0.28 -10.68
N VAL A 30 -5.53 -1.09 -10.83
CA VAL A 30 -5.60 -2.39 -11.51
C VAL A 30 -5.90 -3.54 -10.55
N PHE A 31 -5.97 -3.25 -9.25
CA PHE A 31 -6.20 -4.24 -8.21
C PHE A 31 -7.16 -3.71 -7.14
N ALA A 32 -8.36 -4.29 -7.07
CA ALA A 32 -9.26 -4.05 -5.97
C ALA A 32 -8.69 -4.68 -4.70
N ALA A 33 -8.29 -3.84 -3.74
CA ALA A 33 -7.96 -4.28 -2.39
C ALA A 33 -9.09 -5.20 -1.88
N HIS A 34 -8.73 -6.33 -1.29
CA HIS A 34 -9.65 -7.33 -0.71
C HIS A 34 -10.25 -8.40 -1.63
N GLN A 35 -9.85 -8.53 -2.90
CA GLN A 35 -10.32 -9.63 -3.76
C GLN A 35 -9.19 -10.33 -4.51
N ASN A 36 -9.35 -11.64 -4.73
CA ASN A 36 -8.54 -12.38 -5.70
C ASN A 36 -8.99 -12.03 -7.12
N TYR A 37 -8.09 -12.19 -8.10
CA TYR A 37 -8.41 -12.05 -9.51
C TYR A 37 -8.14 -13.36 -10.27
N PRO A 38 -9.13 -13.97 -10.94
CA PRO A 38 -10.54 -13.56 -10.95
C PRO A 38 -11.19 -13.72 -9.56
N PRO A 39 -12.29 -13.00 -9.29
CA PRO A 39 -12.99 -13.09 -8.02
C PRO A 39 -13.41 -14.54 -7.73
N ARG A 40 -12.86 -15.12 -6.66
CA ARG A 40 -13.30 -16.42 -6.14
C ARG A 40 -14.36 -16.19 -5.07
N PRO A 41 -15.41 -17.03 -5.00
CA PRO A 41 -16.36 -16.97 -3.89
C PRO A 41 -15.62 -17.01 -2.56
N ALA A 42 -16.00 -16.14 -1.63
CA ALA A 42 -15.46 -16.21 -0.28
C ALA A 42 -15.68 -17.62 0.28
N ILE A 43 -14.68 -18.16 0.99
CA ILE A 43 -14.85 -19.45 1.67
C ILE A 43 -16.04 -19.28 2.63
N LYS A 44 -17.03 -20.18 2.54
CA LYS A 44 -18.23 -20.13 3.39
C LYS A 44 -17.81 -20.17 4.87
N GLY A 45 -18.14 -19.13 5.64
CA GLY A 45 -17.71 -18.98 7.04
C GLY A 45 -16.43 -18.16 7.25
N LEU A 46 -15.74 -17.80 6.17
CA LEU A 46 -14.62 -16.85 6.13
C LEU A 46 -15.10 -15.54 5.45
N GLY A 47 -16.21 -15.00 5.96
CA GLY A 47 -16.87 -13.82 5.39
C GLY A 47 -16.02 -12.57 5.56
N GLY A 48 -15.09 -12.35 4.63
CA GLY A 48 -14.15 -11.22 4.68
C GLY A 48 -13.22 -11.29 5.89
N LEU A 49 -12.20 -10.43 5.90
CA LEU A 49 -11.46 -10.17 7.13
C LEU A 49 -12.47 -9.71 8.20
N PRO A 50 -12.33 -10.09 9.49
CA PRO A 50 -13.32 -9.86 10.56
C PRO A 50 -13.35 -8.38 11.00
N PHE A 51 -13.42 -7.47 10.04
CA PHE A 51 -13.39 -6.05 10.25
C PHE A 51 -14.80 -5.51 10.29
N ASN A 52 -15.07 -4.64 11.27
CA ASN A 52 -16.34 -3.96 11.33
C ASN A 52 -16.49 -3.02 10.09
N PRO A 53 -17.73 -2.75 9.62
CA PRO A 53 -17.98 -2.00 8.37
C PRO A 53 -17.33 -0.62 8.29
N GLN A 54 -16.95 -0.07 9.43
CA GLN A 54 -16.52 1.30 9.52
C GLN A 54 -15.02 1.43 9.72
N PHE A 55 -14.36 0.41 10.26
CA PHE A 55 -12.96 0.21 9.98
C PHE A 55 -12.74 0.15 8.46
N LEU A 56 -13.58 -0.58 7.72
CA LEU A 56 -13.48 -0.65 6.26
C LEU A 56 -13.70 0.72 5.61
N ALA A 57 -14.71 1.48 6.03
CA ALA A 57 -14.91 2.85 5.53
C ALA A 57 -13.73 3.80 5.84
N ASP A 58 -13.11 3.64 7.01
CA ASP A 58 -11.91 4.39 7.42
C ASP A 58 -10.69 4.07 6.54
N VAL A 59 -10.50 2.77 6.26
CA VAL A 59 -9.46 2.30 5.32
C VAL A 59 -9.73 2.86 3.92
N GLU A 60 -10.95 2.76 3.41
CA GLU A 60 -11.32 3.25 2.08
C GLU A 60 -11.09 4.77 1.93
N GLU A 61 -11.40 5.55 2.97
CA GLU A 61 -11.14 7.00 3.00
C GLU A 61 -9.64 7.34 2.90
N ARG A 62 -8.77 6.50 3.47
CA ARG A 62 -7.36 6.84 3.77
C ARG A 62 -6.33 6.16 2.89
N LEU A 63 -6.57 4.92 2.48
CA LEU A 63 -5.59 4.03 1.85
C LEU A 63 -4.86 4.74 0.70
N ASP A 64 -5.65 5.41 -0.13
CA ASP A 64 -5.20 6.03 -1.38
C ASP A 64 -5.20 7.57 -1.36
N ASN A 65 -5.51 8.18 -0.21
CA ASN A 65 -5.59 9.64 -0.05
C ASN A 65 -4.24 10.24 0.34
N VAL A 66 -3.54 10.82 -0.63
CA VAL A 66 -2.20 11.40 -0.47
C VAL A 66 -2.19 12.56 0.53
N ASP A 67 -3.16 13.47 0.42
CA ASP A 67 -3.21 14.68 1.27
C ASP A 67 -3.45 14.30 2.74
N LEU A 68 -4.39 13.38 2.99
CA LEU A 68 -4.68 12.91 4.33
C LEU A 68 -3.51 12.13 4.94
N ARG A 69 -2.77 11.38 4.12
CA ARG A 69 -1.54 10.69 4.51
C ARG A 69 -0.46 11.68 4.91
N LEU A 70 -0.14 12.67 4.07
CA LEU A 70 0.86 13.70 4.36
C LEU A 70 0.53 14.46 5.64
N LYS A 71 -0.74 14.85 5.82
CA LYS A 71 -1.22 15.50 7.05
C LYS A 71 -0.99 14.62 8.28
N SER A 72 -1.28 13.32 8.18
CA SER A 72 -1.10 12.37 9.28
C SER A 72 0.39 12.14 9.58
N MET A 73 1.24 12.07 8.55
CA MET A 73 2.69 11.99 8.69
C MET A 73 3.26 13.19 9.44
N ASP A 74 2.84 14.41 9.08
CA ASP A 74 3.30 15.65 9.73
C ASP A 74 2.89 15.68 11.21
N GLN A 75 1.63 15.35 11.52
CA GLN A 75 1.13 15.26 12.89
C GLN A 75 1.87 14.22 13.74
N CYS A 76 2.26 13.11 13.10
CA CYS A 76 2.98 12.04 13.77
C CYS A 76 4.49 12.27 13.80
N GLY A 77 5.05 13.21 13.04
CA GLY A 77 6.50 13.42 12.87
C GLY A 77 7.18 12.35 12.02
N ILE A 78 6.47 11.78 11.05
CA ILE A 78 6.99 10.86 10.03
C ILE A 78 7.53 11.72 8.88
N GLN A 79 8.84 11.69 8.72
CA GLN A 79 9.52 12.45 7.67
C GLN A 79 9.42 11.74 6.33
N TYR A 80 9.57 10.41 6.31
CA TYR A 80 9.59 9.59 5.11
C TYR A 80 8.76 8.33 5.28
N ALA A 81 8.09 7.87 4.23
CA ALA A 81 7.34 6.61 4.21
C ALA A 81 7.71 5.78 2.98
N ILE A 82 7.99 4.50 3.18
CA ILE A 82 8.12 3.52 2.10
C ILE A 82 6.78 2.83 1.93
N LEU A 83 6.18 3.02 0.76
CA LEU A 83 4.87 2.48 0.41
C LEU A 83 4.99 1.07 -0.16
N SER A 84 3.96 0.25 0.04
CA SER A 84 3.84 -1.07 -0.59
C SER A 84 2.38 -1.37 -0.94
N LEU A 85 2.17 -2.25 -1.93
CA LEU A 85 0.81 -2.65 -2.31
C LEU A 85 0.12 -3.41 -1.17
N THR A 86 -1.13 -3.04 -0.88
CA THR A 86 -1.95 -3.68 0.14
C THR A 86 -2.28 -5.15 -0.18
N SER A 87 -2.57 -5.92 0.86
CA SER A 87 -2.94 -7.34 0.77
C SER A 87 -4.38 -7.55 0.25
N PRO A 88 -4.67 -8.61 -0.55
CA PRO A 88 -3.77 -9.73 -0.92
C PRO A 88 -2.75 -9.42 -2.01
N GLY A 89 -2.77 -8.22 -2.60
CA GLY A 89 -1.81 -7.77 -3.60
C GLY A 89 -1.77 -8.64 -4.86
N ILE A 90 -0.63 -8.61 -5.56
CA ILE A 90 -0.41 -9.39 -6.79
C ILE A 90 -0.49 -10.90 -6.55
N GLU A 91 -0.22 -11.36 -5.32
CA GLU A 91 -0.36 -12.77 -4.95
C GLU A 91 -1.82 -13.26 -5.00
N GLY A 92 -2.80 -12.34 -4.98
CA GLY A 92 -4.21 -12.67 -5.20
C GLY A 92 -4.59 -12.94 -6.67
N VAL A 93 -3.71 -12.65 -7.62
CA VAL A 93 -3.96 -12.78 -9.06
C VAL A 93 -3.47 -14.14 -9.54
N SER A 94 -4.38 -15.07 -9.87
CA SER A 94 -3.99 -16.46 -10.17
C SER A 94 -3.40 -16.67 -11.57
N ASP A 95 -3.73 -15.81 -12.52
CA ASP A 95 -3.15 -15.88 -13.86
C ASP A 95 -1.79 -15.18 -13.88
N ALA A 96 -0.72 -15.93 -14.18
CA ALA A 96 0.65 -15.42 -14.13
C ALA A 96 0.87 -14.23 -15.06
N SER A 97 0.33 -14.26 -16.28
CA SER A 97 0.50 -13.18 -17.26
C SER A 97 -0.15 -11.87 -16.80
N THR A 98 -1.33 -11.99 -16.18
CA THR A 98 -2.05 -10.87 -15.57
C THR A 98 -1.31 -10.35 -14.35
N ALA A 99 -0.81 -11.22 -13.49
CA ALA A 99 -0.03 -10.86 -12.31
C ALA A 99 1.23 -10.06 -12.68
N ILE A 100 1.97 -10.52 -13.70
CA ILE A 100 3.17 -9.82 -14.22
C ILE A 100 2.81 -8.43 -14.73
N ARG A 101 1.75 -8.31 -15.54
CA ARG A 101 1.28 -7.01 -16.04
C ARG A 101 0.88 -6.07 -14.89
N PHE A 102 0.07 -6.56 -13.95
CA PHE A 102 -0.44 -5.76 -12.84
C PHE A 102 0.64 -5.33 -11.85
N ALA A 103 1.66 -6.16 -11.63
CA ALA A 103 2.82 -5.78 -10.82
C ALA A 103 3.51 -4.55 -11.41
N ARG A 104 3.73 -4.57 -12.74
CA ARG A 104 4.34 -3.46 -13.47
C ARG A 104 3.51 -2.18 -13.41
N GLU A 105 2.22 -2.28 -13.73
CA GLU A 105 1.28 -1.15 -13.68
C GLU A 105 1.18 -0.56 -12.27
N THR A 106 1.17 -1.40 -11.24
CA THR A 106 1.13 -0.97 -9.84
C THR A 106 2.41 -0.23 -9.41
N ASN A 107 3.59 -0.68 -9.85
CA ASN A 107 4.84 0.01 -9.59
C ASN A 107 4.90 1.38 -10.27
N ASP A 108 4.45 1.46 -11.52
CA ASP A 108 4.37 2.72 -12.28
C ASP A 108 3.40 3.70 -11.59
N ASP A 109 2.23 3.21 -11.14
CA ASP A 109 1.25 4.02 -10.43
C ASP A 109 1.77 4.52 -9.07
N MET A 110 2.45 3.69 -8.28
CA MET A 110 3.08 4.12 -7.03
C MET A 110 4.10 5.23 -7.27
N TYR A 111 4.93 5.07 -8.30
CA TYR A 111 5.90 6.10 -8.68
C TYR A 111 5.21 7.40 -9.09
N HIS A 112 4.21 7.35 -9.98
CA HIS A 112 3.56 8.54 -10.52
C HIS A 112 2.67 9.27 -9.50
N LYS A 113 1.97 8.53 -8.65
CA LYS A 113 1.03 9.09 -7.68
C LYS A 113 1.70 9.61 -6.41
N TYR A 114 2.77 8.96 -5.94
CA TYR A 114 3.39 9.26 -4.64
C TYR A 114 4.81 9.78 -4.76
N VAL A 115 5.71 9.02 -5.38
CA VAL A 115 7.15 9.31 -5.32
C VAL A 115 7.55 10.48 -6.20
N LYS A 116 7.10 10.53 -7.45
CA LYS A 116 7.42 11.62 -8.38
C LYS A 116 6.93 12.99 -7.87
N PRO A 117 5.70 13.13 -7.32
CA PRO A 117 5.23 14.41 -6.78
C PRO A 117 5.83 14.77 -5.41
N HIS A 118 6.22 13.78 -4.60
CA HIS A 118 6.74 14.00 -3.25
C HIS A 118 8.01 13.17 -2.94
N PRO A 119 9.11 13.37 -3.69
CA PRO A 119 10.29 12.49 -3.63
C PRO A 119 11.02 12.54 -2.28
N LEU A 120 10.83 13.62 -1.51
CA LEU A 120 11.39 13.78 -0.16
C LEU A 120 10.48 13.24 0.96
N ARG A 121 9.27 12.75 0.63
CA ARG A 121 8.29 12.23 1.59
C ARG A 121 7.98 10.76 1.36
N PHE A 122 8.06 10.28 0.12
CA PHE A 122 7.73 8.91 -0.24
C PHE A 122 8.85 8.20 -1.00
N GLY A 123 9.00 6.91 -0.69
CA GLY A 123 9.59 5.89 -1.53
C GLY A 123 8.62 4.71 -1.64
N PHE A 124 9.00 3.64 -2.33
CA PHE A 124 8.16 2.44 -2.41
C PHE A 124 9.00 1.16 -2.50
N PHE A 125 8.43 0.05 -2.04
CA PHE A 125 8.91 -1.29 -2.33
C PHE A 125 8.25 -1.82 -3.60
N ALA A 126 9.04 -2.47 -4.45
CA ALA A 126 8.55 -3.05 -5.68
C ALA A 126 7.52 -4.15 -5.40
N CYS A 127 6.41 -4.09 -6.11
CA CYS A 127 5.50 -5.22 -6.23
C CYS A 127 5.99 -6.13 -7.36
N VAL A 128 6.04 -7.43 -7.12
CA VAL A 128 6.51 -8.42 -8.11
C VAL A 128 5.56 -9.61 -8.17
N ALA A 129 5.47 -10.23 -9.33
CA ALA A 129 4.64 -11.41 -9.53
C ALA A 129 5.44 -12.69 -9.27
N MET A 130 5.30 -13.28 -8.08
CA MET A 130 6.07 -14.48 -7.70
C MET A 130 5.67 -15.76 -8.46
N HIS A 131 4.65 -15.68 -9.31
CA HIS A 131 4.22 -16.74 -10.23
C HIS A 131 5.33 -17.16 -11.22
N ASP A 132 6.19 -16.22 -11.61
CA ASP A 132 7.35 -16.46 -12.46
C ASP A 132 8.59 -15.78 -11.83
N PRO A 133 9.51 -16.53 -11.23
CA PRO A 133 10.71 -15.96 -10.59
C PRO A 133 11.60 -15.13 -11.52
N LYS A 134 11.63 -15.45 -12.83
CA LYS A 134 12.45 -14.70 -13.80
C LYS A 134 11.81 -13.35 -14.10
N GLU A 135 10.50 -13.31 -14.30
CA GLU A 135 9.79 -12.06 -14.54
C GLU A 135 9.71 -11.21 -13.26
N ALA A 136 9.59 -11.83 -12.08
CA ALA A 136 9.70 -11.14 -10.79
C ALA A 136 11.07 -10.43 -10.63
N ALA A 137 12.17 -11.12 -10.95
CA ALA A 137 13.50 -10.54 -10.88
C ALA A 137 13.69 -9.37 -11.87
N LYS A 138 13.21 -9.53 -13.12
CA LYS A 138 13.25 -8.45 -14.12
C LYS A 138 12.45 -7.23 -13.67
N GLU A 139 11.28 -7.44 -13.07
CA GLU A 139 10.46 -6.32 -12.60
C GLU A 139 11.04 -5.65 -11.37
N LEU A 140 11.65 -6.41 -10.44
CA LEU A 140 12.40 -5.84 -9.32
C LEU A 140 13.55 -4.95 -9.83
N GLU A 141 14.37 -5.48 -10.74
CA GLU A 141 15.49 -4.74 -11.34
C GLU A 141 15.00 -3.46 -12.02
N ARG A 142 13.91 -3.54 -12.81
CA ARG A 142 13.30 -2.38 -13.45
C ARG A 142 12.82 -1.36 -12.43
N ALA A 143 12.08 -1.78 -11.41
CA ALA A 143 11.52 -0.89 -10.41
C ALA A 143 12.62 -0.16 -9.63
N VAL A 144 13.71 -0.85 -9.25
CA VAL A 144 14.85 -0.23 -8.57
C VAL A 144 15.60 0.73 -9.49
N THR A 145 15.96 0.29 -10.70
CA THR A 145 16.86 1.05 -11.58
C THR A 145 16.18 2.18 -12.35
N GLN A 146 14.90 2.04 -12.69
CA GLN A 146 14.17 3.01 -13.53
C GLN A 146 13.20 3.87 -12.75
N LEU A 147 12.62 3.35 -11.66
CA LEU A 147 11.61 4.06 -10.86
C LEU A 147 12.13 4.48 -9.48
N GLY A 148 13.28 3.97 -9.04
CA GLY A 148 13.86 4.27 -7.73
C GLY A 148 13.15 3.56 -6.57
N ALA A 149 12.56 2.39 -6.82
CA ALA A 149 12.09 1.51 -5.75
C ALA A 149 13.24 1.24 -4.76
N ARG A 150 12.91 1.14 -3.47
CA ARG A 150 13.88 0.86 -2.42
C ARG A 150 14.02 -0.64 -2.26
N GLU A 151 15.22 -1.07 -1.92
CA GLU A 151 15.46 -2.40 -1.39
C GLU A 151 15.33 -2.32 0.15
N PRO A 152 14.78 -3.36 0.80
CA PRO A 152 14.68 -3.42 2.26
C PRO A 152 16.06 -3.48 2.95
#